data_AF-A0A7L1Y2F8-F1
#
_entry.id   AF-A0A7L1Y2F8-F1
#
_cell.length_a   1.000
_cell.length_b   1.000
_cell.length_c   1.000
_cell.angle_alpha   90.00
_cell.angle_beta   90.00
_cell.angle_gamma   90.00
#
_symmetry.space_group_name_H-M   'P 1'
#
loop_
_entity.id
_entity.type
_entity.pdbx_description
1 polymer ?
#
loop_
_entity_poly.entity_id
_entity_poly.type
_entity_poly.pdbx_seq_one_letter_code
_entity_poly.pdbx_strand_id
1 'polypeptide(L)' 'SPHSQCPSPIPSMAVGVEDATSSANITLRVRPHITIGTLKEQVFQELGFHPRVQRWIIGQCLCSDGRSVG' A
#
# COMPACT_ATOMS: atom_id res chain seq x y z
N SER A 1 8.64 3.43 -38.13
CA SER A 1 7.74 4.14 -37.21
C SER A 1 8.16 3.88 -35.78
N PRO A 2 8.52 4.89 -34.97
CA PRO A 2 8.87 4.65 -33.58
C PRO A 2 7.58 4.36 -32.82
N HIS A 3 7.46 3.15 -32.30
CA HIS A 3 6.40 2.78 -31.37
C HIS A 3 6.59 3.62 -30.10
N SER A 4 5.64 4.52 -29.84
CA SER A 4 5.50 5.23 -28.58
C SER A 4 5.36 4.21 -27.44
N GLN A 5 6.47 3.95 -26.74
CA GLN A 5 6.42 3.30 -25.44
C GLN A 5 5.79 4.30 -24.46
N CYS A 6 4.47 4.19 -24.31
CA CYS A 6 3.76 4.83 -23.22
C CYS A 6 4.40 4.35 -21.91
N PRO A 7 4.88 5.24 -21.02
CA PRO A 7 5.45 4.82 -19.75
C PRO A 7 4.39 4.03 -19.00
N SER A 8 4.68 2.76 -18.70
CA SER A 8 3.80 1.91 -17.93
C SER A 8 3.38 2.65 -16.65
N PRO A 9 2.08 2.87 -16.41
CA PRO A 9 1.65 3.57 -15.20
C PRO A 9 2.14 2.80 -13.98
N ILE A 10 2.82 3.49 -13.06
CA ILE A 10 3.19 2.91 -11.77
C ILE A 10 1.89 2.46 -11.09
N PRO A 11 1.77 1.20 -10.64
CA PRO A 11 0.55 0.71 -9.99
C PRO A 11 0.21 1.57 -8.76
N SER A 12 -1.00 2.11 -8.71
CA SER A 12 -1.53 2.81 -7.53
C SER A 12 -2.46 1.90 -6.74
N MET A 13 -2.28 1.84 -5.42
CA MET A 13 -3.17 1.10 -4.54
C MET A 13 -4.10 2.05 -3.79
N ALA A 14 -5.40 1.78 -3.89
CA ALA A 14 -6.40 2.38 -3.02
C ALA A 14 -6.41 1.62 -1.69
N VAL A 15 -6.22 2.33 -0.58
CA VAL A 15 -6.13 1.79 0.77
C VAL A 15 -7.21 2.44 1.63
N GLY A 16 -8.07 1.63 2.24
CA GLY A 16 -8.97 2.10 3.29
C GLY A 16 -8.24 2.12 4.63
N VAL A 17 -8.39 3.20 5.39
CA VAL A 17 -7.91 3.32 6.77
C VAL A 17 -9.13 3.49 7.67
N GLU A 18 -9.25 2.64 8.68
CA GLU A 18 -10.28 2.75 9.72
C GLU A 18 -9.59 2.92 11.07
N ASP A 19 -10.00 3.95 11.83
CA ASP A 19 -9.69 4.13 13.24
C ASP A 19 -10.95 3.85 14.10
N ALA A 20 -10.83 3.92 15.43
CA ALA A 20 -11.97 3.70 16.35
C ALA A 20 -13.13 4.70 16.18
N THR A 21 -12.91 5.81 15.45
CA THR A 21 -13.81 6.96 15.37
C THR A 21 -14.14 7.38 13.94
N SER A 22 -13.30 7.07 12.94
CA SER A 22 -13.49 7.50 11.55
C SER A 22 -12.88 6.52 10.53
N SER A 23 -13.42 6.55 9.31
CA SER A 23 -12.89 5.84 8.15
C SER A 23 -12.46 6.84 7.09
N ALA A 24 -11.27 6.69 6.54
CA ALA A 24 -10.75 7.50 5.43
C ALA A 24 -10.20 6.59 4.33
N ASN A 25 -10.40 6.98 3.07
CA ASN A 25 -9.71 6.37 1.95
C ASN A 25 -8.44 7.16 1.64
N ILE A 26 -7.31 6.47 1.53
CA ILE A 26 -6.04 7.04 1.12
C ILE A 26 -5.57 6.29 -0.14
N THR A 27 -4.94 7.00 -1.07
CA THR A 27 -4.31 6.37 -2.22
C THR A 27 -2.81 6.50 -2.07
N LEU A 28 -2.11 5.38 -2.04
CA LEU A 28 -0.66 5.35 -1.89
C LEU A 28 -0.02 4.86 -3.19
N ARG A 29 1.08 5.51 -3.57
CA ARG A 29 1.93 5.05 -4.67
C ARG A 29 2.88 4.00 -4.11
N VAL A 30 2.59 2.75 -4.43
CA VAL A 30 3.39 1.61 -4.01
C VAL A 30 4.25 1.12 -5.16
N ARG A 31 5.45 0.64 -4.84
CA ARG A 31 6.27 -0.05 -5.85
C ARG A 31 5.65 -1.44 -6.10
N PRO A 32 5.69 -1.96 -7.34
CA PRO A 32 5.30 -3.34 -7.60
C PRO A 32 6.21 -4.31 -6.83
N HIS A 33 5.64 -5.43 -6.38
CA HIS A 33 6.33 -6.50 -5.65
C HIS A 33 6.92 -6.13 -4.28
N ILE A 34 6.43 -5.07 -3.63
CA ILE A 34 6.82 -4.79 -2.24
C ILE A 34 6.17 -5.77 -1.28
N THR A 35 6.80 -5.99 -0.13
CA THR A 35 6.20 -6.73 0.98
C THR A 35 5.30 -5.83 1.81
N ILE A 36 4.38 -6.42 2.58
CA ILE A 36 3.55 -5.68 3.54
C ILE A 36 4.41 -4.98 4.60
N GLY A 37 5.54 -5.57 5.01
CA GLY A 37 6.50 -4.91 5.89
C GLY A 37 7.03 -3.61 5.29
N THR A 38 7.47 -3.66 4.03
CA THR A 38 7.94 -2.47 3.30
C THR A 38 6.83 -1.42 3.11
N LEU A 39 5.60 -1.86 2.83
CA LEU A 39 4.45 -0.95 2.74
C LEU A 39 4.16 -0.26 4.07
N LYS A 40 4.28 -0.98 5.20
CA LYS A 40 4.12 -0.40 6.53
C LYS A 40 5.16 0.67 6.82
N GLU A 41 6.41 0.43 6.47
CA GLU A 41 7.47 1.42 6.61
C GLU A 41 7.20 2.66 5.76
N GLN A 42 6.72 2.50 4.54
CA GLN A 42 6.33 3.63 3.69
C GLN A 42 5.20 4.45 4.32
N VAL A 43 4.15 3.80 4.83
CA VAL A 43 3.05 4.49 5.53
C VAL A 43 3.52 5.17 6.81
N PHE A 44 4.50 4.60 7.50
CA PHE A 44 5.09 5.28 8.65
C PHE A 44 5.82 6.56 8.25
N GLN A 45 6.57 6.55 7.14
CA GLN A 45 7.28 7.74 6.65
C GLN A 45 6.32 8.80 6.08
N GLU A 46 5.26 8.41 5.37
CA GLU A 46 4.35 9.34 4.71
C GLU A 46 3.25 9.86 5.65
N LEU A 47 2.75 9.02 6.56
CA LEU A 47 1.57 9.31 7.39
C LEU A 47 1.83 9.22 8.91
N GLY A 48 3.00 8.76 9.34
CA GLY A 48 3.39 8.71 10.76
C GLY A 48 2.82 7.53 11.56
N PHE A 49 2.06 6.63 10.94
CA PHE A 49 1.49 5.48 11.65
C PHE A 49 2.57 4.43 11.93
N HIS A 50 2.86 4.13 13.19
CA HIS A 50 3.92 3.19 13.53
C HIS A 50 3.63 1.77 12.97
N PRO A 51 4.60 1.04 12.36
CA PRO A 51 4.35 -0.27 11.73
C PRO A 51 3.66 -1.30 12.62
N ARG A 52 3.92 -1.26 13.93
CA ARG A 52 3.32 -2.14 14.95
C ARG A 52 1.80 -1.95 15.10
N VAL A 53 1.26 -0.77 14.81
CA VAL A 53 -0.18 -0.49 14.91
C VAL A 53 -0.90 -0.65 13.57
N GLN A 54 -0.17 -0.84 12.48
CA GLN A 54 -0.75 -1.02 11.16
C GLN A 54 -1.21 -2.47 10.94
N ARG A 55 -2.49 -2.66 10.62
CA ARG A 55 -3.07 -3.96 10.24
C ARG A 55 -3.60 -3.87 8.81
N TRP A 56 -3.04 -4.68 7.92
CA TRP A 56 -3.36 -4.64 6.49
C TRP A 56 -4.29 -5.80 6.12
N ILE A 57 -5.42 -5.47 5.50
CA ILE A 57 -6.39 -6.43 4.99
C ILE A 57 -6.43 -6.29 3.47
N ILE A 58 -6.10 -7.37 2.74
CA ILE A 58 -6.16 -7.40 1.27
C ILE A 58 -6.99 -8.60 0.84
N GLY A 59 -8.10 -8.34 0.14
CA GLY A 59 -9.03 -9.38 -0.30
C GLY A 59 -9.59 -10.20 0.86
N GLN A 60 -9.93 -9.53 1.97
CA GLN A 60 -10.42 -10.13 3.23
C GLN A 60 -9.39 -10.93 4.04
N CYS A 61 -8.12 -10.99 3.62
CA CYS A 61 -7.06 -11.66 4.36
C CYS A 61 -6.21 -10.66 5.15
N LEU A 62 -6.03 -10.90 6.45
CA LEU A 62 -5.07 -10.16 7.28
C LEU A 62 -3.64 -10.55 6.86
N CYS A 63 -2.88 -9.57 6.41
CA CYS A 63 -1.57 -9.81 5.81
C CYS A 63 -0.44 -9.71 6.84
N SER A 64 0.44 -10.70 6.82
CA SER A 64 1.72 -10.67 7.55
C SER A 64 2.79 -9.95 6.73
N ASP A 65 3.84 -9.47 7.41
CA ASP A 65 4.86 -8.60 6.80
C ASP A 65 5.59 -9.24 5.60
N GLY A 66 5.75 -10.57 5.58
CA GLY A 66 6.41 -11.29 4.50
C GLY A 66 5.55 -11.55 3.25
N ARG A 67 4.25 -11.21 3.26
CA ARG A 67 3.39 -11.34 2.08
C ARG A 67 3.78 -10.26 1.06
N SER A 68 3.99 -10.64 -0.19
CA SER A 68 4.11 -9.68 -1.28
C SER A 68 2.75 -9.08 -1.66
N VAL A 69 2.77 -7.79 -1.96
CA VAL A 69 1.67 -7.07 -2.61
C VAL A 69 1.69 -7.46 -4.09
N GLY A 70 0.93 -8.51 -4.43
CA GLY A 70 0.83 -9.09 -5.76
C GLY A 70 -0.34 -10.06 -5.84
#